data_AF-A0A2D8PEH5-F1
#
_entry.id   AF-A0A2D8PEH5-F1
#
_cell.length_a   1.000
_cell.length_b   1.000
_cell.length_c   1.000
_cell.angle_alpha   90.00
_cell.angle_beta   90.00
_cell.angle_gamma   90.00
#
_symmetry.space_group_name_H-M   'P 1'
#
loop_
_entity.id
_entity.type
_entity.pdbx_description
1 polymer ?
#
loop_
_entity_poly.entity_id
_entity_poly.type
_entity_poly.pdbx_seq_one_letter_code
_entity_poly.pdbx_strand_id
1 'polypeptide(L)'
;MNFGRSYLDTAQHVISGIRSNELKLTYDAPAFALLAHAFELQLKAALIVQGKTPEEVEAYEHDISRLYADGRKLSGQDFTIDDLQGIVRNRWNGFLRTARDEYRLRLSTRLGTSDPAVLTEFGCFDNHTIGSSLPELNSQIQWLSERHAHDGSKFRYLKTGFDQHLVISAFGLNENVPMRSIQWASEALDAKLRQFLFP
;
A
#
# COMPACT_ATOMS: atom_id res chain seq x y z
N MET A 1 4.28 29.92 -0.83
CA MET A 1 4.35 28.69 -1.67
C MET A 1 3.58 27.61 -0.93
N ASN A 2 2.65 26.88 -1.56
CA ASN A 2 1.89 25.81 -0.89
C ASN A 2 2.67 24.49 -1.04
N PHE A 3 3.51 24.18 -0.06
CA PHE A 3 4.38 23.00 -0.08
C PHE A 3 3.59 21.69 -0.08
N GLY A 4 2.47 21.61 0.64
CA GLY A 4 1.59 20.43 0.64
C GLY A 4 1.06 20.09 -0.77
N ARG A 5 0.65 21.11 -1.53
CA ARG A 5 0.26 20.96 -2.94
C ARG A 5 1.42 20.45 -3.81
N SER A 6 2.61 21.05 -3.66
CA SER A 6 3.79 20.65 -4.44
C SER A 6 4.19 19.18 -4.19
N TYR A 7 4.08 18.71 -2.95
CA TYR A 7 4.32 17.32 -2.58
C TYR A 7 3.29 16.37 -3.20
N LEU A 8 2.01 16.74 -3.19
CA LEU A 8 0.95 15.94 -3.80
C LEU A 8 1.06 15.84 -5.32
N ASP A 9 1.34 16.95 -6.00
CA ASP A 9 1.51 16.98 -7.45
C ASP A 9 2.68 16.07 -7.89
N THR A 10 3.78 16.10 -7.14
CA THR A 10 4.94 15.24 -7.38
C THR A 10 4.60 13.76 -7.16
N ALA A 11 3.94 13.43 -6.04
CA ALA A 11 3.54 12.04 -5.74
C ALA A 11 2.61 11.46 -6.81
N GLN A 12 1.63 12.24 -7.27
CA GLN A 12 0.68 11.81 -8.29
C GLN A 12 1.36 11.55 -9.64
N HIS A 13 2.32 12.40 -10.03
CA HIS A 13 3.08 12.22 -11.26
C HIS A 13 3.82 10.87 -11.24
N VAL A 14 4.47 10.56 -10.12
CA VAL A 14 5.19 9.29 -9.93
C VAL A 14 4.25 8.08 -9.99
N ILE A 15 3.15 8.10 -9.23
CA ILE A 15 2.19 6.98 -9.20
C ILE A 15 1.58 6.75 -10.60
N SER A 16 1.26 7.82 -11.32
CA SER A 16 0.67 7.74 -12.66
C SER A 16 1.64 7.10 -13.66
N GLY A 17 2.92 7.49 -13.62
CA GLY A 17 3.96 6.90 -14.47
C GLY A 17 4.23 5.41 -14.21
N ILE A 18 4.05 4.95 -12.97
CA ILE A 18 4.11 3.52 -12.63
C ILE A 18 2.90 2.78 -13.22
N ARG A 19 1.69 3.33 -13.06
CA ARG A 19 0.45 2.69 -13.54
C ARG A 19 0.34 2.63 -15.06
N SER A 20 0.78 3.68 -15.75
CA SER A 20 0.76 3.76 -17.22
C SER A 20 1.82 2.86 -17.87
N ASN A 21 2.70 2.23 -17.08
CA ASN A 21 3.85 1.49 -17.56
C ASN A 21 4.76 2.36 -18.46
N GLU A 22 4.77 3.67 -18.24
CA GLU A 22 5.72 4.61 -18.87
C GLU A 22 7.09 4.50 -18.19
N LEU A 23 7.10 4.16 -16.90
CA LEU A 23 8.30 3.82 -16.13
C LEU A 23 8.55 2.30 -16.21
N LYS A 24 8.86 1.79 -17.41
CA LYS A 24 9.27 0.39 -17.62
C LYS A 24 10.65 0.15 -17.02
N LEU A 25 10.67 -0.41 -15.83
CA LEU A 25 11.90 -0.73 -15.12
C LEU A 25 12.14 -2.25 -15.22
N THR A 26 13.37 -2.65 -15.54
CA THR A 26 13.77 -4.06 -15.64
C THR A 26 13.79 -4.77 -14.27
N TYR A 27 13.67 -3.99 -13.19
CA TYR A 27 13.70 -4.43 -11.80
C TYR A 27 12.62 -3.70 -11.00
N ASP A 28 12.06 -4.35 -9.98
CA ASP A 28 10.97 -3.78 -9.16
C ASP A 28 11.48 -2.72 -8.16
N ALA A 29 12.77 -2.72 -7.88
CA ALA A 29 13.35 -1.88 -6.84
C ALA A 29 13.21 -0.37 -7.13
N PRO A 30 13.44 0.15 -8.35
CA PRO A 30 13.14 1.55 -8.63
C PRO A 30 11.64 1.89 -8.53
N ALA A 31 10.73 0.95 -8.82
CA ALA A 31 9.29 1.16 -8.60
C ALA A 31 8.97 1.28 -7.10
N PHE A 32 9.60 0.45 -6.25
CA PHE A 32 9.50 0.58 -4.81
C PHE A 32 10.06 1.90 -4.29
N ALA A 33 11.21 2.36 -4.80
CA ALA A 33 11.81 3.64 -4.40
C ALA A 33 10.88 4.81 -4.72
N LEU A 34 10.31 4.79 -5.91
CA LEU A 34 9.34 5.79 -6.37
C LEU A 34 8.05 5.77 -5.54
N LEU A 35 7.50 4.58 -5.25
CA LEU A 35 6.32 4.45 -4.40
C LEU A 35 6.61 4.89 -2.96
N ALA A 36 7.77 4.53 -2.40
CA ALA A 36 8.19 4.96 -1.08
C ALA A 36 8.29 6.49 -0.98
N HIS A 37 8.92 7.11 -1.97
CA HIS A 37 9.03 8.56 -2.02
C HIS A 37 7.67 9.24 -2.20
N ALA A 38 6.80 8.72 -3.08
CA ALA A 38 5.46 9.26 -3.25
C ALA A 38 4.64 9.19 -1.94
N PHE A 39 4.71 8.06 -1.24
CA PHE A 39 4.00 7.89 0.04
C PHE A 39 4.60 8.77 1.16
N GLU A 40 5.93 8.90 1.22
CA GLU A 40 6.62 9.85 2.12
C GLU A 40 6.08 11.28 1.92
N LEU A 41 6.06 11.77 0.68
CA LEU A 41 5.60 13.12 0.36
C LEU A 41 4.13 13.34 0.76
N GLN A 42 3.28 12.33 0.58
CA GLN A 42 1.88 12.39 1.00
C GLN A 42 1.74 12.45 2.53
N LEU A 43 2.54 11.69 3.28
CA LEU A 43 2.54 11.75 4.73
C LEU A 43 3.08 13.09 5.25
N LYS A 44 4.12 13.64 4.60
CA LYS A 44 4.60 14.99 4.89
C LYS A 44 3.50 16.03 4.67
N ALA A 45 2.77 15.95 3.55
CA ALA A 45 1.62 16.82 3.29
C ALA A 45 0.50 16.66 4.35
N ALA A 46 0.21 15.44 4.78
CA ALA A 46 -0.75 15.16 5.84
C ALA A 46 -0.37 15.82 7.17
N LEU A 47 0.90 15.75 7.57
CA LEU A 47 1.38 16.40 8.79
C LEU A 47 1.29 17.92 8.71
N ILE A 48 1.57 18.53 7.55
CA ILE A 48 1.40 19.97 7.32
C ILE A 48 -0.08 20.36 7.47
N VAL A 49 -1.00 19.58 6.88
CA VAL A 49 -2.45 19.77 7.04
C VAL A 49 -2.88 19.69 8.50
N GLN A 50 -2.27 18.80 9.26
CA GLN A 50 -2.50 18.63 10.71
C GLN A 50 -1.78 19.67 11.58
N GLY A 51 -1.17 20.71 10.97
CA GLY A 51 -0.63 21.87 11.68
C GLY A 51 0.87 21.85 11.96
N LYS A 52 1.62 20.86 11.46
CA LYS A 52 3.09 20.89 11.54
C LYS A 52 3.70 21.91 10.59
N THR A 53 4.82 22.50 10.99
CA THR A 53 5.60 23.35 10.09
C THR A 53 6.43 22.52 9.10
N PRO A 54 6.81 23.09 7.94
CA PRO A 54 7.71 22.41 7.02
C PRO A 54 9.02 21.96 7.68
N GLU A 55 9.59 22.76 8.58
CA GLU A 55 10.83 22.45 9.28
C GLU A 55 10.66 21.24 10.23
N GLU A 56 9.53 21.16 10.93
CA GLU A 56 9.21 20.00 11.76
C GLU A 56 9.07 18.73 10.91
N VAL A 57 8.47 18.85 9.73
CA VAL A 57 8.22 17.72 8.81
C VAL A 57 9.51 17.26 8.12
N GLU A 58 10.43 18.16 7.75
CA GLU A 58 11.72 17.77 7.19
C GLU A 58 12.65 17.12 8.22
N ALA A 59 12.46 17.35 9.52
CA ALA A 59 13.21 16.66 10.58
C ALA A 59 12.93 15.15 10.66
N TYR A 60 11.92 14.65 9.95
CA TYR A 60 11.67 13.21 9.80
C TYR A 60 12.55 12.56 8.71
N GLU A 61 13.25 13.37 7.91
CA GLU A 61 14.04 12.92 6.76
C GLU A 61 13.21 11.99 5.86
N HIS A 62 13.62 10.72 5.73
CA HIS A 62 12.97 9.68 4.93
C HIS A 62 12.33 8.56 5.78
N ASP A 63 12.11 8.80 7.08
CA ASP A 63 11.50 7.80 7.98
C ASP A 63 9.98 7.77 7.85
N ILE A 64 9.52 6.99 6.88
CA ILE A 64 8.09 6.78 6.57
C ILE A 64 7.33 6.23 7.78
N SER A 65 7.96 5.34 8.58
CA SER A 65 7.29 4.75 9.74
C SER A 65 7.00 5.79 10.81
N ARG A 66 7.95 6.70 11.07
CA ARG A 66 7.74 7.81 12.01
C ARG A 66 6.73 8.82 11.47
N LEU A 67 6.81 9.18 10.19
CA LEU A 67 5.83 10.05 9.55
C LEU A 67 4.41 9.50 9.70
N TYR A 68 4.22 8.21 9.39
CA TYR A 68 2.93 7.54 9.50
C TYR A 68 2.43 7.46 10.96
N ALA A 69 3.30 7.04 11.88
CA ALA A 69 2.94 6.93 13.29
C ALA A 69 2.54 8.28 13.89
N ASP A 70 3.16 9.37 13.49
CA ASP A 70 2.83 10.70 13.98
C ASP A 70 1.56 11.26 13.33
N GLY A 71 1.36 11.06 12.03
CA GLY A 71 0.13 11.46 11.34
C GLY A 71 -1.11 10.76 11.91
N ARG A 72 -0.95 9.52 12.37
CA ARG A 72 -1.98 8.80 13.13
C ARG A 72 -2.30 9.51 14.45
N LYS A 73 -1.29 9.85 15.26
CA LYS A 73 -1.48 10.53 16.55
C LYS A 73 -2.16 11.90 16.43
N LEU A 74 -1.90 12.61 15.33
CA LEU A 74 -2.46 13.94 15.05
C LEU A 74 -3.82 13.88 14.34
N SER A 75 -4.40 12.70 14.16
CA SER A 75 -5.71 12.55 13.55
C SER A 75 -6.78 13.28 14.35
N GLY A 76 -7.52 14.16 13.67
CA GLY A 76 -8.58 14.99 14.26
C GLY A 76 -9.93 14.82 13.57
N GLN A 77 -10.91 15.64 13.96
CA GLN A 77 -12.25 15.63 13.36
C GLN A 77 -12.22 16.03 11.87
N ASP A 78 -11.36 16.98 11.50
CA ASP A 78 -11.33 17.55 10.14
C ASP A 78 -10.49 16.74 9.16
N PHE A 79 -9.45 16.04 9.65
CA PHE A 79 -8.59 15.19 8.83
C PHE A 79 -7.97 14.05 9.66
N THR A 80 -8.06 12.83 9.14
CA THR A 80 -7.49 11.62 9.77
C THR A 80 -6.94 10.66 8.72
N ILE A 81 -5.84 10.01 9.09
CA ILE A 81 -5.23 8.90 8.32
C ILE A 81 -5.32 7.56 9.06
N ASP A 82 -5.95 7.51 10.24
CA ASP A 82 -6.08 6.30 11.07
C ASP A 82 -6.89 5.20 10.39
N ASP A 83 -7.77 5.56 9.48
CA ASP A 83 -8.63 4.63 8.74
C ASP A 83 -7.92 3.94 7.56
N LEU A 84 -6.71 4.36 7.18
CA LEU A 84 -5.96 3.79 6.06
C LEU A 84 -5.77 2.27 6.20
N GLN A 85 -5.48 1.79 7.42
CA GLN A 85 -5.40 0.35 7.71
C GLN A 85 -6.73 -0.36 7.38
N GLY A 86 -7.86 0.22 7.78
CA GLY A 86 -9.19 -0.32 7.51
C GLY A 86 -9.49 -0.37 6.01
N ILE A 87 -9.14 0.71 5.29
CA ILE A 87 -9.32 0.79 3.83
C ILE A 87 -8.48 -0.29 3.12
N VAL A 88 -7.20 -0.42 3.46
CA VAL A 88 -6.30 -1.42 2.86
C VAL A 88 -6.77 -2.83 3.18
N ARG A 89 -7.17 -3.12 4.42
CA ARG A 89 -7.75 -4.42 4.80
C ARG A 89 -9.01 -4.73 4.00
N ASN A 90 -9.92 -3.77 3.85
CA ASN A 90 -11.15 -3.96 3.08
C ASN A 90 -10.87 -4.25 1.61
N ARG A 91 -9.90 -3.55 1.00
CA ARG A 91 -9.47 -3.80 -0.37
C ARG A 91 -8.85 -5.18 -0.56
N TRP A 92 -7.95 -5.60 0.34
CA TRP A 92 -7.42 -6.96 0.33
C TRP A 92 -8.52 -8.01 0.45
N ASN A 93 -9.46 -7.79 1.37
CA ASN A 93 -10.57 -8.71 1.59
C ASN A 93 -11.44 -8.86 0.33
N GLY A 94 -11.84 -7.74 -0.28
CA GLY A 94 -12.61 -7.75 -1.53
C GLY A 94 -11.86 -8.44 -2.66
N PHE A 95 -10.59 -8.07 -2.85
CA PHE A 95 -9.73 -8.62 -3.90
C PHE A 95 -9.55 -10.14 -3.78
N LEU A 96 -9.23 -10.64 -2.58
CA LEU A 96 -9.02 -12.07 -2.34
C LEU A 96 -10.34 -12.86 -2.41
N ARG A 97 -11.46 -12.29 -1.95
CA ARG A 97 -12.78 -12.94 -2.08
C ARG A 97 -13.18 -13.09 -3.55
N THR A 98 -13.03 -12.04 -4.35
CA THR A 98 -13.30 -12.10 -5.79
C THR A 98 -12.42 -13.15 -6.47
N ALA A 99 -11.11 -13.12 -6.22
CA ALA A 99 -10.19 -14.10 -6.80
C ALA A 99 -10.51 -15.54 -6.35
N ARG A 100 -10.87 -15.75 -5.08
CA ARG A 100 -11.34 -17.03 -4.58
C ARG A 100 -12.60 -17.48 -5.31
N ASP A 101 -13.61 -16.62 -5.44
CA ASP A 101 -14.90 -17.01 -6.03
C ASP A 101 -14.73 -17.40 -7.51
N GLU A 102 -13.87 -16.67 -8.24
CA GLU A 102 -13.46 -17.04 -9.60
C GLU A 102 -12.67 -18.34 -9.66
N TYR A 103 -11.75 -18.56 -8.71
CA TYR A 103 -10.99 -19.80 -8.60
C TYR A 103 -11.90 -20.98 -8.29
N ARG A 104 -12.83 -20.80 -7.35
CA ARG A 104 -13.83 -21.79 -6.93
C ARG A 104 -14.73 -22.19 -8.09
N LEU A 105 -15.22 -21.25 -8.88
CA LEU A 105 -16.04 -21.53 -10.07
C LEU A 105 -15.28 -22.34 -11.13
N ARG A 106 -14.01 -21.99 -11.38
CA ARG A 106 -13.14 -22.74 -12.30
C ARG A 106 -12.90 -24.15 -11.80
N LEU A 107 -12.65 -24.29 -10.50
CA LEU A 107 -12.39 -25.57 -9.86
C LEU A 107 -13.64 -26.46 -9.84
N SER A 108 -14.81 -25.90 -9.51
CA SER A 108 -16.07 -26.64 -9.50
C SER A 108 -16.40 -27.21 -10.88
N THR A 109 -16.16 -26.41 -11.94
CA THR A 109 -16.34 -26.84 -13.33
C THR A 109 -15.37 -27.97 -13.70
N ARG A 110 -14.12 -27.91 -13.25
CA ARG A 110 -13.10 -28.93 -13.54
C ARG A 110 -13.33 -30.24 -12.79
N LEU A 111 -13.73 -30.16 -11.52
CA LEU A 111 -13.93 -31.33 -10.66
C LEU A 111 -15.35 -31.92 -10.78
N GLY A 112 -16.29 -31.21 -11.41
CA GLY A 112 -17.68 -31.63 -11.51
C GLY A 112 -18.42 -31.65 -10.16
N THR A 113 -17.93 -30.88 -9.17
CA THR A 113 -18.52 -30.81 -7.83
C THR A 113 -18.59 -29.37 -7.33
N SER A 114 -19.62 -29.07 -6.54
CA SER A 114 -19.81 -27.81 -5.82
C SER A 114 -19.65 -27.97 -4.31
N ASP A 115 -19.26 -29.16 -3.84
CA ASP A 115 -19.10 -29.49 -2.42
C ASP A 115 -18.06 -28.56 -1.75
N PRO A 116 -18.48 -27.73 -0.78
CA PRO A 116 -17.57 -26.83 -0.06
C PRO A 116 -16.40 -27.54 0.63
N ALA A 117 -16.60 -28.76 1.14
CA ALA A 117 -15.54 -29.50 1.83
C ALA A 117 -14.40 -29.84 0.87
N VAL A 118 -14.74 -30.43 -0.29
CA VAL A 118 -13.79 -30.74 -1.36
C VAL A 118 -13.09 -29.47 -1.83
N LEU A 119 -13.83 -28.39 -2.11
CA LEU A 119 -13.22 -27.15 -2.62
C LEU A 119 -12.26 -26.50 -1.61
N THR A 120 -12.52 -26.67 -0.30
CA THR A 120 -11.64 -26.19 0.77
C THR A 120 -10.31 -26.95 0.79
N GLU A 121 -10.30 -28.25 0.50
CA GLU A 121 -9.07 -29.06 0.38
C GLU A 121 -8.14 -28.55 -0.74
N PHE A 122 -8.71 -27.96 -1.79
CA PHE A 122 -7.96 -27.29 -2.86
C PHE A 122 -7.65 -25.81 -2.57
N GLY A 123 -7.80 -25.39 -1.30
CA GLY A 123 -7.44 -24.05 -0.85
C GLY A 123 -8.49 -22.98 -1.12
N CYS A 124 -9.76 -23.32 -1.40
CA CYS A 124 -10.86 -22.33 -1.45
C CYS A 124 -11.31 -21.94 -0.04
N PHE A 125 -10.50 -21.17 0.67
CA PHE A 125 -10.76 -20.78 2.06
C PHE A 125 -12.03 -19.92 2.25
N ASP A 126 -12.68 -20.05 3.40
CA ASP A 126 -13.86 -19.27 3.74
C ASP A 126 -13.57 -17.79 4.01
N ASN A 127 -14.63 -16.99 4.16
CA ASN A 127 -14.51 -15.54 4.42
C ASN A 127 -13.81 -15.22 5.75
N HIS A 128 -13.92 -16.11 6.74
CA HIS A 128 -13.32 -15.92 8.06
C HIS A 128 -11.80 -16.09 7.97
N THR A 129 -11.35 -17.19 7.37
CA THR A 129 -9.94 -17.52 7.16
C THR A 129 -9.22 -16.47 6.31
N ILE A 130 -9.86 -15.99 5.23
CA ILE A 130 -9.33 -14.88 4.44
C ILE A 130 -9.19 -13.62 5.32
N GLY A 131 -10.23 -13.29 6.09
CA GLY A 131 -10.26 -12.07 6.91
C GLY A 131 -9.24 -12.05 8.06
N SER A 132 -8.97 -13.21 8.67
CA SER A 132 -8.01 -13.35 9.76
C SER A 132 -6.56 -13.36 9.29
N SER A 133 -6.32 -13.72 8.02
CA SER A 133 -4.97 -13.83 7.43
C SER A 133 -4.56 -12.61 6.59
N LEU A 134 -5.31 -11.50 6.67
CA LEU A 134 -5.02 -10.30 5.90
C LEU A 134 -3.73 -9.62 6.40
N PRO A 135 -2.93 -9.05 5.48
CA PRO A 135 -1.70 -8.36 5.85
C PRO A 135 -1.98 -7.05 6.58
N GLU A 136 -1.13 -6.74 7.55
CA GLU A 136 -1.16 -5.50 8.32
C GLU A 136 -0.37 -4.39 7.61
N LEU A 137 -0.98 -3.21 7.45
CA LEU A 137 -0.36 -2.07 6.76
C LEU A 137 0.87 -1.56 7.52
N ASN A 138 0.81 -1.50 8.86
CA ASN A 138 1.95 -1.10 9.69
C ASN A 138 3.22 -1.87 9.36
N SER A 139 3.11 -3.20 9.20
CA SER A 139 4.25 -4.05 8.86
C SER A 139 4.78 -3.76 7.45
N GLN A 140 3.91 -3.41 6.51
CA GLN A 140 4.32 -3.06 5.15
C GLN A 140 5.02 -1.69 5.10
N ILE A 141 4.52 -0.72 5.89
CA ILE A 141 5.12 0.60 6.04
C ILE A 141 6.50 0.47 6.68
N GLN A 142 6.64 -0.33 7.74
CA GLN A 142 7.93 -0.58 8.36
C GLN A 142 8.92 -1.18 7.36
N TRP A 143 8.51 -2.22 6.62
CA TRP A 143 9.34 -2.86 5.61
C TRP A 143 9.83 -1.86 4.54
N LEU A 144 8.95 -0.97 4.10
CA LEU A 144 9.24 0.08 3.12
C LEU A 144 10.20 1.12 3.70
N SER A 145 9.94 1.58 4.93
CA SER A 145 10.73 2.58 5.64
C SER A 145 12.17 2.13 5.88
N GLU A 146 12.40 0.90 6.33
CA GLU A 146 13.74 0.34 6.57
C GLU A 146 14.61 0.24 5.30
N ARG A 147 13.96 0.23 4.15
CA ARG A 147 14.59 0.19 2.82
C ARG A 147 14.65 1.56 2.18
N HIS A 148 13.77 2.48 2.52
CA HIS A 148 13.78 3.86 2.02
C HIS A 148 14.74 4.75 2.82
N ALA A 149 14.86 4.52 4.12
CA ALA A 149 15.76 5.26 5.00
C ALA A 149 17.23 5.15 4.53
N HIS A 150 17.95 6.27 4.62
CA HIS A 150 19.37 6.51 4.27
C HIS A 150 19.69 6.77 2.79
N ASP A 151 20.13 8.01 2.49
CA ASP A 151 20.93 8.49 1.33
C ASP A 151 20.76 7.76 0.00
N GLY A 152 19.52 7.42 -0.35
CA GLY A 152 19.19 6.87 -1.65
C GLY A 152 18.44 5.56 -1.65
N SER A 153 18.03 5.04 -0.51
CA SER A 153 17.21 3.82 -0.43
C SER A 153 17.97 2.56 -0.85
N LYS A 154 17.87 1.49 -0.03
CA LYS A 154 18.34 0.14 -0.35
C LYS A 154 17.73 -0.40 -1.65
N PHE A 155 16.63 0.18 -2.14
CA PHE A 155 16.05 -0.12 -3.44
C PHE A 155 16.97 0.23 -4.63
N ARG A 156 17.95 1.14 -4.48
CA ARG A 156 18.88 1.48 -5.58
C ARG A 156 19.86 0.36 -5.95
N TYR A 157 20.12 -0.58 -5.03
CA TYR A 157 21.24 -1.52 -5.17
C TYR A 157 20.86 -3.00 -5.03
N LEU A 158 19.62 -3.30 -4.63
CA LEU A 158 19.16 -4.68 -4.39
C LEU A 158 18.04 -5.07 -5.35
N LYS A 159 18.23 -6.19 -6.06
CA LYS A 159 17.11 -6.90 -6.69
C LYS A 159 16.27 -7.52 -5.57
N THR A 160 15.02 -7.09 -5.45
CA THR A 160 14.07 -7.65 -4.47
C THR A 160 13.63 -9.04 -4.92
N GLY A 161 14.13 -10.09 -4.26
CA GLY A 161 13.67 -11.47 -4.44
C GLY A 161 12.32 -11.75 -3.76
N PHE A 162 11.65 -12.84 -4.13
CA PHE A 162 10.36 -13.28 -3.55
C PHE A 162 10.45 -13.59 -2.05
N ASP A 163 11.64 -13.93 -1.58
CA ASP A 163 12.03 -14.21 -0.19
C ASP A 163 12.25 -12.94 0.64
N GLN A 164 12.34 -11.76 0.01
CA GLN A 164 12.65 -10.50 0.70
C GLN A 164 11.42 -9.72 1.14
N HIS A 165 10.22 -10.13 0.73
CA HIS A 165 8.96 -9.46 1.04
C HIS A 165 7.82 -10.46 1.13
N LEU A 166 6.75 -10.06 1.81
CA LEU A 166 5.55 -10.89 1.89
C LEU A 166 4.87 -10.97 0.52
N VAL A 167 4.53 -12.20 0.13
CA VAL A 167 3.83 -12.50 -1.12
C VAL A 167 2.59 -13.32 -0.80
N ILE A 168 1.45 -12.98 -1.39
CA ILE A 168 0.26 -13.81 -1.35
C ILE A 168 0.19 -14.63 -2.63
N SER A 169 0.39 -15.93 -2.50
CA SER A 169 0.24 -16.91 -3.58
C SER A 169 -0.98 -17.79 -3.32
N ALA A 170 -2.17 -17.26 -3.60
CA ALA A 170 -3.45 -17.94 -3.36
C ALA A 170 -4.43 -17.71 -4.52
N PHE A 171 -5.32 -18.67 -4.77
CA PHE A 171 -6.38 -18.55 -5.79
C PHE A 171 -5.88 -18.28 -7.22
N GLY A 172 -4.64 -18.70 -7.53
CA GLY A 172 -3.98 -18.42 -8.81
C GLY A 172 -3.39 -17.00 -8.92
N LEU A 173 -3.39 -16.23 -7.83
CA LEU A 173 -2.70 -14.95 -7.71
C LEU A 173 -1.25 -15.16 -7.25
N ASN A 174 -0.40 -14.19 -7.58
CA ASN A 174 0.94 -14.06 -7.03
C ASN A 174 1.23 -12.57 -6.79
N GLU A 175 0.98 -12.11 -5.57
CA GLU A 175 0.84 -10.68 -5.29
C GLU A 175 1.87 -10.18 -4.29
N ASN A 176 2.57 -9.12 -4.69
CA ASN A 176 3.54 -8.42 -3.85
C ASN A 176 2.80 -7.57 -2.80
N VAL A 177 2.84 -8.03 -1.54
CA VAL A 177 2.01 -7.44 -0.49
C VAL A 177 2.44 -6.03 -0.12
N PRO A 178 3.73 -5.71 0.13
CA PRO A 178 4.13 -4.34 0.42
C PRO A 178 3.77 -3.37 -0.71
N MET A 179 4.07 -3.72 -1.97
CA MET A 179 3.80 -2.85 -3.10
C MET A 179 2.32 -2.50 -3.19
N ARG A 180 1.45 -3.52 -3.19
CA ARG A 180 0.00 -3.33 -3.35
C ARG A 180 -0.63 -2.62 -2.14
N SER A 181 -0.20 -2.95 -0.93
CA SER A 181 -0.73 -2.33 0.30
C SER A 181 -0.38 -0.85 0.37
N ILE A 182 0.87 -0.49 0.06
CA ILE A 182 1.32 0.90 0.06
C ILE A 182 0.67 1.67 -1.08
N GLN A 183 0.54 1.07 -2.27
CA GLN A 183 -0.18 1.71 -3.37
C GLN A 183 -1.62 2.08 -2.97
N TRP A 184 -2.36 1.14 -2.37
CA TRP A 184 -3.72 1.41 -1.93
C TRP A 184 -3.80 2.43 -0.79
N ALA A 185 -2.83 2.42 0.13
CA ALA A 185 -2.73 3.45 1.16
C ALA A 185 -2.46 4.83 0.54
N SER A 186 -1.53 4.92 -0.42
CA SER A 186 -1.23 6.15 -1.17
C SER A 186 -2.44 6.68 -1.94
N GLU A 187 -3.19 5.82 -2.62
CA GLU A 187 -4.40 6.22 -3.34
C GLU A 187 -5.48 6.77 -2.39
N ALA A 188 -5.69 6.11 -1.25
CA ALA A 188 -6.64 6.56 -0.25
C ALA A 188 -6.21 7.88 0.41
N LEU A 189 -4.92 8.03 0.70
CA LEU A 189 -4.37 9.23 1.30
C LEU A 189 -4.40 10.42 0.33
N ASP A 190 -4.05 10.23 -0.94
CA ASP A 190 -4.14 11.27 -1.98
C ASP A 190 -5.59 11.79 -2.10
N ALA A 191 -6.57 10.89 -2.18
CA ALA A 191 -7.98 11.25 -2.28
C ALA A 191 -8.43 12.12 -1.09
N LYS A 192 -8.05 11.73 0.14
CA LYS A 192 -8.34 12.50 1.36
C LYS A 192 -7.68 13.88 1.34
N LEU A 193 -6.39 13.94 1.00
CA LEU A 193 -5.64 15.18 0.97
C LEU A 193 -6.17 16.16 -0.08
N ARG A 194 -6.57 15.66 -1.26
CA ARG A 194 -7.18 16.50 -2.29
C ARG A 194 -8.52 17.06 -1.87
N GLN A 195 -9.38 16.23 -1.30
CA GLN A 195 -10.67 16.68 -0.80
C GLN A 195 -10.52 17.79 0.26
N PHE A 196 -9.47 17.71 1.07
CA PHE A 196 -9.19 18.71 2.11
C PHE A 196 -8.55 20.00 1.56
N LEU A 197 -7.56 19.87 0.68
CA LEU A 197 -6.76 21.00 0.18
C LEU A 197 -7.37 21.71 -1.02
N PHE A 198 -8.26 21.05 -1.77
CA PHE A 198 -8.92 21.56 -2.97
C PHE A 198 -10.44 21.27 -2.93
N PRO A 199 -11.18 21.87 -1.98
CA PRO A 199 -12.62 21.69 -1.86
C PRO A 199 -13.40 22.26 -3.05
#